data_AF-A0A0J9E6A8-F1
#
_entry.id   AF-A0A0J9E6A8-F1
#
_cell.length_a   1.000
_cell.length_b   1.000
_cell.length_c   1.000
_cell.angle_alpha   90.00
_cell.angle_beta   90.00
_cell.angle_gamma   90.00
#
_symmetry.space_group_name_H-M   'P 1'
#
loop_
_entity.id
_entity.type
_entity.pdbx_description
1 polymer ?
#
loop_
_entity_poly.entity_id
_entity_poly.type
_entity_poly.pdbx_seq_one_letter_code
_entity_poly.pdbx_strand_id
1 'polypeptide(L)'
;MLPNIVRAAVLIALWALPAASLAATDLPETAASRIHAKTCSHFANRARFQPRSPSATLEVLLAESCAQAYRSLYHQLDTSPYEARHAADYLDRMTAFKATVISINMDRMFGTTRTRRTQLKVPLGGTAGEASKTHPVTTAGEYLIARQMGVIGAYRAWADVVDFELAQD
;
A
#
# COMPACT_ATOMS: atom_id res chain seq x y z
N MET A 1 14.65 70.96 42.83
CA MET A 1 14.89 69.65 43.45
C MET A 1 13.72 69.34 44.37
N LEU A 2 12.77 68.54 43.92
CA LEU A 2 11.63 67.99 44.69
C LEU A 2 11.35 66.61 44.08
N PRO A 3 11.40 65.52 44.86
CA PRO A 3 11.35 64.18 44.30
C PRO A 3 9.92 63.70 44.04
N ASN A 4 9.78 63.06 42.88
CA ASN A 4 8.90 61.97 42.51
C ASN A 4 8.32 61.18 43.70
N ILE A 5 7.04 60.79 43.61
CA ILE A 5 6.57 59.39 43.68
C ILE A 5 5.06 59.41 43.38
N VAL A 6 4.71 59.19 42.12
CA VAL A 6 3.36 58.81 41.70
C VAL A 6 3.28 57.30 41.88
N ARG A 7 2.58 56.82 42.91
CA ARG A 7 2.25 55.41 43.10
C ARG A 7 1.12 55.03 42.14
N ALA A 8 1.48 54.62 40.93
CA ALA A 8 0.55 53.96 40.02
C ALA A 8 0.34 52.52 40.47
N ALA A 9 -0.86 52.19 40.91
CA ALA A 9 -1.30 50.83 41.20
C ALA A 9 -1.42 50.04 39.89
N VAL A 10 -0.57 49.03 39.70
CA VAL A 10 -0.63 48.12 38.55
C VAL A 10 -1.52 46.93 38.95
N LEU A 11 -2.82 47.05 38.67
CA LEU A 11 -3.75 45.93 38.57
C LEU A 11 -3.74 45.46 37.11
N ILE A 12 -2.87 44.50 36.78
CA ILE A 12 -2.96 43.78 35.50
C ILE A 12 -3.61 42.44 35.80
N ALA A 13 -4.85 42.33 35.31
CA ALA A 13 -5.70 41.17 35.39
C ALA A 13 -5.00 39.92 34.86
N LEU A 14 -5.04 38.84 35.66
CA LEU A 14 -4.85 37.48 35.18
C LEU A 14 -5.95 37.20 34.15
N TRP A 15 -5.62 37.31 32.87
CA TRP A 15 -6.42 36.71 31.82
C TRP A 15 -6.25 35.20 31.92
N ALA A 16 -7.26 34.54 32.47
CA ALA A 16 -7.45 33.11 32.31
C ALA A 16 -7.53 32.82 30.81
N LEU A 17 -6.42 32.39 30.22
CA LEU A 17 -6.41 31.81 28.89
C LEU A 17 -7.31 30.58 28.94
N PRO A 18 -8.45 30.55 28.22
CA PRO A 18 -9.15 29.29 28.05
C PRO A 18 -8.15 28.37 27.34
N ALA A 19 -7.84 27.24 27.98
CA ALA A 19 -7.22 26.11 27.31
C ALA A 19 -8.17 25.72 26.18
N ALA A 20 -7.96 26.29 25.01
CA ALA A 20 -8.56 25.82 23.78
C ALA A 20 -7.98 24.42 23.61
N SER A 21 -8.72 23.42 24.10
CA SER A 21 -8.55 22.04 23.66
C SER A 21 -8.63 22.10 22.15
N LEU A 22 -7.46 21.98 21.51
CA LEU A 22 -7.32 21.58 20.12
C LEU A 22 -8.00 20.22 20.04
N ALA A 23 -9.31 20.24 19.81
CA ALA A 23 -10.00 19.10 19.24
C ALA A 23 -9.22 18.80 17.97
N ALA A 24 -8.46 17.70 17.98
CA ALA A 24 -7.82 17.20 16.79
C ALA A 24 -8.91 17.03 15.75
N THR A 25 -8.97 17.96 14.80
CA THR A 25 -9.85 17.86 13.65
C THR A 25 -9.32 16.66 12.87
N ASP A 26 -9.97 15.51 12.99
CA ASP A 26 -9.69 14.36 12.15
C ASP A 26 -9.85 14.84 10.69
N LEU A 27 -8.73 15.08 10.02
CA LEU A 27 -8.73 15.48 8.63
C LEU A 27 -9.43 14.36 7.84
N PRO A 28 -10.34 14.70 6.92
CA PRO A 28 -11.11 13.70 6.20
C PRO A 28 -10.15 12.80 5.40
N GLU A 29 -10.18 11.51 5.73
CA GLU A 29 -9.42 10.47 5.02
C GLU A 29 -9.66 10.60 3.51
N THR A 30 -8.60 10.76 2.73
CA THR A 30 -8.73 10.91 1.28
C THR A 30 -9.18 9.60 0.63
N ALA A 31 -9.78 9.67 -0.57
CA ALA A 31 -10.14 8.46 -1.32
C ALA A 31 -8.93 7.56 -1.62
N ALA A 32 -7.76 8.16 -1.90
CA ALA A 32 -6.49 7.45 -2.11
C ALA A 32 -6.09 6.67 -0.85
N SER A 33 -6.15 7.29 0.33
CA SER A 33 -5.82 6.64 1.60
C SER A 33 -6.67 5.39 1.85
N ARG A 34 -7.99 5.47 1.62
CA ARG A 34 -8.88 4.29 1.73
C ARG A 34 -8.52 3.18 0.74
N ILE A 35 -8.14 3.53 -0.49
CA ILE A 35 -7.77 2.56 -1.52
C ILE A 35 -6.47 1.85 -1.12
N HIS A 36 -5.45 2.60 -0.72
CA HIS A 36 -4.16 2.07 -0.28
C HIS A 36 -4.31 1.20 0.97
N ALA A 37 -5.10 1.64 1.97
CA ALA A 37 -5.39 0.86 3.17
C ALA A 37 -6.03 -0.50 2.85
N LYS A 38 -7.02 -0.52 1.95
CA LYS A 38 -7.63 -1.78 1.46
C LYS A 38 -6.66 -2.64 0.65
N THR A 39 -5.69 -2.03 -0.02
CA THR A 39 -4.64 -2.76 -0.74
C THR A 39 -3.66 -3.41 0.24
N CYS A 40 -3.15 -2.69 1.24
CA CYS A 40 -2.27 -3.28 2.25
C CYS A 40 -2.98 -4.34 3.09
N SER A 41 -4.24 -4.13 3.46
CA SER A 41 -5.05 -5.15 4.16
C SER A 41 -5.20 -6.44 3.35
N HIS A 42 -5.34 -6.35 2.02
CA HIS A 42 -5.39 -7.53 1.15
C HIS A 42 -4.10 -8.37 1.26
N PHE A 43 -2.93 -7.73 1.15
CA PHE A 43 -1.65 -8.45 1.23
C PHE A 43 -1.36 -8.96 2.65
N ALA A 44 -1.67 -8.17 3.69
CA ALA A 44 -1.53 -8.61 5.08
C ALA A 44 -2.38 -9.85 5.40
N ASN A 45 -3.64 -9.87 4.93
CA ASN A 45 -4.50 -11.03 5.10
C ASN A 45 -3.92 -12.26 4.38
N ARG A 46 -3.39 -12.10 3.17
CA ARG A 46 -2.77 -13.21 2.43
C ARG A 46 -1.52 -13.75 3.14
N ALA A 47 -0.63 -12.86 3.58
CA ALA A 47 0.58 -13.24 4.31
C ALA A 47 0.25 -14.04 5.59
N ARG A 48 -0.81 -13.67 6.32
CA ARG A 48 -1.25 -14.36 7.55
C ARG A 48 -1.61 -15.83 7.34
N PHE A 49 -2.05 -16.22 6.14
CA PHE A 49 -2.44 -17.60 5.84
C PHE A 49 -1.35 -18.40 5.12
N GLN A 50 -0.16 -17.82 4.91
CA GLN A 50 0.96 -18.57 4.33
C GLN A 50 1.54 -19.56 5.35
N PRO A 51 2.02 -20.75 4.91
CA PRO A 51 2.81 -21.63 5.75
C PRO A 51 4.03 -20.88 6.29
N ARG A 52 4.38 -21.14 7.55
CA ARG A 52 5.63 -20.61 8.13
C ARG A 52 6.81 -21.23 7.39
N SER A 53 7.49 -20.43 6.58
CA SER A 53 8.73 -20.77 5.88
C SER A 53 9.89 -20.03 6.57
N PRO A 54 11.10 -20.62 6.64
CA PRO A 54 12.29 -19.91 7.10
C PRO A 54 12.76 -18.83 6.11
N SER A 55 12.09 -18.66 4.97
CA SER A 55 12.34 -17.57 4.02
C SER A 55 11.09 -16.71 3.85
N ALA A 56 11.27 -15.39 3.82
CA ALA A 56 10.21 -14.46 3.52
C ALA A 56 9.64 -14.74 2.12
N THR A 57 8.36 -15.15 2.05
CA THR A 57 7.67 -15.30 0.77
C THR A 57 7.36 -13.93 0.17
N LEU A 58 7.12 -13.88 -1.15
CA LEU A 58 6.74 -12.64 -1.83
C LEU A 58 5.55 -11.97 -1.14
N GLU A 59 4.56 -12.75 -0.70
CA GLU A 59 3.36 -12.26 -0.03
C GLU A 59 3.67 -11.55 1.29
N VAL A 60 4.60 -12.08 2.08
CA VAL A 60 5.07 -11.45 3.33
C VAL A 60 5.78 -10.14 3.01
N LEU A 61 6.73 -10.18 2.07
CA LEU A 61 7.47 -9.00 1.63
C LEU A 61 6.55 -7.89 1.16
N LEU A 62 5.56 -8.20 0.33
CA LEU A 62 4.58 -7.24 -0.18
C LEU A 62 3.67 -6.70 0.94
N ALA A 63 3.31 -7.52 1.93
CA ALA A 63 2.50 -7.08 3.05
C ALA A 63 3.26 -6.07 3.95
N GLU A 64 4.50 -6.40 4.32
CA GLU A 64 5.33 -5.57 5.20
C GLU A 64 5.71 -4.25 4.53
N SER A 65 6.21 -4.30 3.30
CA SER A 65 6.57 -3.10 2.54
C SER A 65 5.35 -2.21 2.25
N CYS A 66 4.17 -2.77 1.94
CA CYS A 66 2.95 -1.96 1.77
C CYS A 66 2.58 -1.24 3.07
N ALA A 67 2.60 -1.94 4.21
CA ALA A 67 2.26 -1.34 5.50
C ALA A 67 3.25 -0.22 5.87
N GLN A 68 4.54 -0.43 5.64
CA GLN A 68 5.56 0.59 5.90
C GLN A 68 5.42 1.78 4.96
N ALA A 69 5.27 1.57 3.65
CA ALA A 69 5.07 2.65 2.68
C ALA A 69 3.79 3.44 2.96
N TYR A 70 2.70 2.77 3.36
CA TYR A 70 1.47 3.43 3.80
C TYR A 70 1.69 4.34 5.00
N ARG A 71 2.46 3.88 6.00
CA ARG A 71 2.82 4.70 7.15
C ARG A 71 3.70 5.88 6.75
N SER A 72 4.75 5.66 5.96
CA SER A 72 5.62 6.73 5.46
C SER A 72 4.82 7.76 4.67
N LEU A 73 3.88 7.34 3.82
CA LEU A 73 3.03 8.27 3.11
C LEU A 73 2.14 9.04 4.09
N TYR A 74 1.30 8.38 4.89
CA TYR A 74 0.23 9.09 5.59
C TYR A 74 0.58 9.62 6.99
N HIS A 75 1.71 9.23 7.57
CA HIS A 75 2.20 9.77 8.84
C HIS A 75 3.39 10.73 8.70
N GLN A 76 4.06 10.80 7.55
CA GLN A 76 5.26 11.62 7.33
C GLN A 76 5.14 12.57 6.11
N LEU A 77 3.92 12.85 5.65
CA LEU A 77 3.64 13.73 4.50
C LEU A 77 4.37 15.07 4.58
N ASP A 78 4.46 15.66 5.76
CA ASP A 78 5.00 17.01 5.95
C ASP A 78 6.52 17.05 6.09
N THR A 79 7.16 15.92 6.43
CA THR A 79 8.60 15.88 6.73
C THR A 79 9.47 15.65 5.49
N SER A 80 8.98 14.89 4.51
CA SER A 80 9.76 14.58 3.30
C SER A 80 8.84 14.35 2.08
N PRO A 81 8.53 15.40 1.31
CA PRO A 81 7.70 15.28 0.10
C PRO A 81 8.31 14.34 -0.95
N TYR A 82 9.63 14.19 -0.95
CA TYR A 82 10.34 13.27 -1.82
C TYR A 82 10.04 11.81 -1.47
N GLU A 83 10.22 11.41 -0.20
CA GLU A 83 9.84 10.07 0.28
C GLU A 83 8.35 9.78 0.06
N ALA A 84 7.48 10.75 0.35
CA ALA A 84 6.05 10.62 0.17
C ALA A 84 5.68 10.32 -1.30
N ARG A 85 6.35 10.97 -2.27
CA ARG A 85 6.14 10.69 -3.70
C ARG A 85 6.52 9.25 -4.06
N HIS A 86 7.66 8.75 -3.57
CA HIS A 86 8.09 7.38 -3.85
C HIS A 86 7.19 6.33 -3.19
N ALA A 87 6.74 6.58 -1.95
CA ALA A 87 5.77 5.75 -1.27
C ALA A 87 4.43 5.70 -2.03
N ALA A 88 3.95 6.84 -2.53
CA ALA A 88 2.73 6.93 -3.32
C ALA A 88 2.83 6.13 -4.65
N ASP A 89 3.91 6.29 -5.43
CA ASP A 89 4.10 5.52 -6.69
C ASP A 89 4.12 4.01 -6.41
N TYR A 90 4.79 3.59 -5.33
CA TYR A 90 4.80 2.19 -4.93
C TYR A 90 3.40 1.66 -4.55
N LEU A 91 2.63 2.41 -3.74
CA LEU A 91 1.27 2.03 -3.32
C LEU A 91 0.27 2.01 -4.48
N ASP A 92 0.43 2.91 -5.45
CA ASP A 92 -0.40 2.93 -6.67
C ASP A 92 -0.12 1.69 -7.53
N ARG A 93 1.14 1.32 -7.73
CA ARG A 93 1.52 0.08 -8.43
C ARG A 93 1.04 -1.16 -7.70
N MET A 94 1.11 -1.18 -6.37
CA MET A 94 0.56 -2.27 -5.54
C MET A 94 -0.95 -2.41 -5.72
N THR A 95 -1.66 -1.29 -5.80
CA THR A 95 -3.11 -1.27 -6.03
C THR A 95 -3.46 -1.80 -7.42
N ALA A 96 -2.74 -1.34 -8.45
CA ALA A 96 -2.88 -1.86 -9.81
C ALA A 96 -2.56 -3.36 -9.88
N PHE A 97 -1.48 -3.79 -9.23
CA PHE A 97 -1.08 -5.20 -9.18
C PHE A 97 -2.15 -6.09 -8.56
N LYS A 98 -2.69 -5.71 -7.39
CA LYS A 98 -3.82 -6.38 -6.75
C LYS A 98 -5.01 -6.49 -7.70
N ALA A 99 -5.40 -5.40 -8.36
CA ALA A 99 -6.52 -5.40 -9.30
C ALA A 99 -6.28 -6.37 -10.48
N THR A 100 -5.07 -6.39 -11.04
CA THR A 100 -4.67 -7.31 -12.12
C THR A 100 -4.74 -8.77 -11.68
N VAL A 101 -4.17 -9.13 -10.52
CA VAL A 101 -4.20 -10.51 -10.01
C VAL A 101 -5.64 -10.97 -9.77
N ILE A 102 -6.47 -10.12 -9.16
CA ILE A 102 -7.89 -10.40 -8.96
C ILE A 102 -8.59 -10.59 -10.31
N SER A 103 -8.37 -9.70 -11.28
CA SER A 103 -8.98 -9.83 -12.62
C SER A 103 -8.61 -11.16 -13.28
N ILE A 104 -7.32 -11.52 -13.30
CA ILE A 104 -6.86 -12.79 -13.88
C ILE A 104 -7.50 -13.99 -13.16
N ASN A 105 -7.58 -13.95 -11.83
CA ASN A 105 -8.22 -15.02 -11.06
C ASN A 105 -9.72 -15.13 -11.36
N MET A 106 -10.42 -14.00 -11.46
CA MET A 106 -11.83 -13.96 -11.81
C MET A 106 -12.08 -14.45 -13.24
N ASP A 107 -11.22 -14.06 -14.20
CA ASP A 107 -11.30 -14.52 -15.58
C ASP A 107 -11.01 -16.02 -15.70
N ARG A 108 -10.12 -16.58 -14.86
CA ARG A 108 -9.89 -18.03 -14.81
C ARG A 108 -11.05 -18.79 -14.18
N MET A 109 -11.61 -18.27 -13.10
CA MET A 109 -12.67 -18.94 -12.33
C MET A 109 -14.07 -18.81 -12.96
N PHE A 110 -14.36 -17.64 -13.53
CA PHE A 110 -15.68 -17.26 -14.04
C PHE A 110 -15.69 -16.88 -15.52
N GLY A 111 -14.51 -16.80 -16.16
CA GLY A 111 -14.40 -16.58 -17.59
C GLY A 111 -15.06 -17.74 -18.32
N THR A 112 -16.28 -17.50 -18.73
CA THR A 112 -17.03 -18.40 -19.60
C THR A 112 -16.24 -18.56 -20.87
N THR A 113 -16.11 -19.80 -21.31
CA THR A 113 -15.86 -20.23 -22.69
C THR A 113 -16.80 -19.49 -23.66
N ARG A 114 -16.54 -18.21 -23.92
CA ARG A 114 -17.38 -17.32 -24.73
C ARG A 114 -16.62 -16.74 -25.92
N THR A 115 -15.64 -17.48 -26.47
CA THR A 115 -15.18 -17.34 -27.87
C THR A 115 -14.16 -18.44 -28.21
N ARG A 116 -14.62 -19.59 -28.72
CA ARG A 116 -14.01 -20.35 -29.85
C ARG A 116 -14.77 -21.65 -30.13
N ARG A 117 -16.09 -21.58 -30.30
CA ARG A 117 -16.86 -22.67 -30.93
C ARG A 117 -16.92 -22.55 -32.46
N THR A 118 -16.09 -21.70 -33.06
CA THR A 118 -16.10 -21.42 -34.52
C THR A 118 -14.75 -21.50 -35.22
N GLN A 119 -13.65 -21.93 -34.58
CA GLN A 119 -12.41 -22.16 -35.35
C GLN A 119 -11.64 -23.41 -34.90
N LEU A 120 -11.52 -24.33 -35.87
CA LEU A 120 -10.66 -25.51 -35.98
C LEU A 120 -11.08 -26.78 -35.22
N LYS A 121 -11.67 -27.71 -36.00
CA LYS A 121 -11.36 -29.15 -35.93
C LYS A 121 -9.83 -29.30 -35.93
N VAL A 122 -9.22 -29.57 -34.78
CA VAL A 122 -7.86 -30.12 -34.69
C VAL A 122 -8.00 -31.59 -34.28
N PRO A 123 -7.38 -32.56 -34.97
CA PRO A 123 -7.52 -33.97 -34.65
C PRO A 123 -6.80 -34.32 -33.34
N LEU A 124 -7.30 -35.37 -32.69
CA LEU A 124 -6.78 -35.97 -31.47
C LEU A 124 -5.26 -36.22 -31.52
N GLY A 125 -4.52 -35.55 -30.63
CA GLY A 125 -3.09 -35.80 -30.43
C GLY A 125 -2.39 -34.66 -29.70
N GLY A 126 -2.59 -34.53 -28.38
CA GLY A 126 -1.82 -33.58 -27.56
C GLY A 126 -2.53 -33.13 -26.28
N THR A 127 -2.43 -33.94 -25.24
CA THR A 127 -2.96 -33.69 -23.88
C THR A 127 -2.08 -32.69 -23.11
N ALA A 128 -2.12 -31.40 -23.46
CA ALA A 128 -1.39 -30.36 -22.70
C ALA A 128 -2.11 -29.01 -22.56
N GLY A 129 -3.29 -28.81 -23.17
CA GLY A 129 -3.88 -27.47 -23.34
C GLY A 129 -5.07 -27.09 -22.45
N GLU A 130 -5.70 -28.04 -21.74
CA GLU A 130 -6.99 -27.81 -21.08
C GLU A 130 -6.93 -27.64 -19.55
N ALA A 131 -5.83 -28.03 -18.90
CA ALA A 131 -5.76 -28.11 -17.44
C ALA A 131 -5.39 -26.80 -16.70
N SER A 132 -5.06 -25.71 -17.40
CA SER A 132 -4.53 -24.50 -16.74
C SER A 132 -5.58 -23.41 -16.43
N LYS A 133 -6.83 -23.56 -16.91
CA LYS A 133 -7.82 -22.47 -16.85
C LYS A 133 -8.52 -22.29 -15.50
N THR A 134 -8.48 -23.28 -14.60
CA THR A 134 -9.23 -23.21 -13.32
C THR A 134 -8.37 -22.85 -12.11
N HIS A 135 -7.04 -22.82 -12.26
CA HIS A 135 -6.14 -22.55 -11.14
C HIS A 135 -5.90 -21.06 -10.96
N PRO A 136 -5.97 -20.52 -9.73
CA PRO A 136 -5.53 -19.17 -9.43
C PRO A 136 -4.09 -18.91 -9.88
N VAL A 137 -3.72 -17.64 -10.01
CA VAL A 137 -2.34 -17.23 -10.22
C VAL A 137 -1.48 -17.80 -9.09
N THR A 138 -0.43 -18.52 -9.45
CA THR A 138 0.54 -19.07 -8.50
C THR A 138 1.45 -17.97 -7.97
N THR A 139 2.14 -18.18 -6.85
CA THR A 139 3.12 -17.21 -6.31
C THR A 139 4.20 -16.84 -7.34
N ALA A 140 4.68 -17.81 -8.12
CA ALA A 140 5.61 -17.54 -9.22
C ALA A 140 4.99 -16.67 -10.34
N GLY A 141 3.72 -16.91 -10.68
CA GLY A 141 2.99 -16.07 -11.63
C GLY A 141 2.78 -14.65 -11.11
N GLU A 142 2.47 -14.51 -9.82
CA GLU A 142 2.34 -13.21 -9.17
C GLU A 142 3.66 -12.44 -9.17
N TYR A 143 4.79 -13.10 -8.90
CA TYR A 143 6.12 -12.51 -9.02
C TYR A 143 6.37 -11.96 -10.42
N LEU A 144 6.08 -12.75 -11.46
CA LEU A 144 6.28 -12.32 -12.84
C LEU A 144 5.40 -11.13 -13.21
N ILE A 145 4.14 -11.12 -12.79
CA ILE A 145 3.23 -9.99 -12.97
C ILE A 145 3.75 -8.76 -12.22
N ALA A 146 4.14 -8.89 -10.95
CA ALA A 146 4.68 -7.80 -10.14
C ALA A 146 5.94 -7.19 -10.78
N ARG A 147 6.84 -8.04 -11.33
CA ARG A 147 8.01 -7.60 -12.08
C ARG A 147 7.62 -6.85 -13.36
N GLN A 148 6.70 -7.39 -14.16
CA GLN A 148 6.23 -6.75 -15.39
C GLN A 148 5.54 -5.41 -15.14
N MET A 149 4.79 -5.29 -14.05
CA MET A 149 4.10 -4.05 -13.65
C MET A 149 5.02 -3.04 -12.96
N GLY A 150 6.29 -3.39 -12.75
CA GLY A 150 7.27 -2.51 -12.10
C GLY A 150 7.06 -2.35 -10.59
N VAL A 151 6.26 -3.20 -9.94
CA VAL A 151 6.07 -3.18 -8.47
C VAL A 151 7.39 -3.35 -7.75
N ILE A 152 8.21 -4.30 -8.22
CA ILE A 152 9.53 -4.58 -7.62
C ILE A 152 10.50 -3.40 -7.80
N GLY A 153 10.42 -2.71 -8.93
CA GLY A 153 11.23 -1.52 -9.20
C GLY A 153 10.84 -0.35 -8.30
N ALA A 154 9.55 -0.09 -8.16
CA ALA A 154 9.05 0.97 -7.29
C ALA A 154 9.27 0.66 -5.80
N TYR A 155 9.17 -0.60 -5.40
CA TYR A 155 9.57 -1.04 -4.06
C TYR A 155 11.02 -0.64 -3.77
N ARG A 156 11.96 -1.01 -4.65
CA ARG A 156 13.38 -0.66 -4.48
C ARG A 156 13.59 0.85 -4.45
N ALA A 157 12.98 1.57 -5.39
CA ALA A 157 13.10 3.02 -5.44
C ALA A 157 12.56 3.72 -4.19
N TRP A 158 11.52 3.19 -3.55
CA TRP A 158 11.04 3.70 -2.26
C TRP A 158 11.97 3.27 -1.12
N ALA A 159 12.34 1.99 -1.06
CA ALA A 159 13.18 1.42 -0.01
C ALA A 159 14.55 2.10 0.07
N ASP A 160 15.17 2.40 -1.07
CA ASP A 160 16.45 3.11 -1.16
C ASP A 160 16.38 4.52 -0.55
N VAL A 161 15.21 5.17 -0.62
CA VAL A 161 15.04 6.54 -0.13
C VAL A 161 14.78 6.58 1.38
N VAL A 162 14.10 5.56 1.93
CA VAL A 162 13.80 5.47 3.37
C VAL A 162 14.78 4.60 4.16
N ASP A 163 15.87 4.16 3.52
CA ASP A 163 16.85 3.20 4.08
C ASP A 163 16.16 1.95 4.67
N PHE A 164 15.17 1.43 3.93
CA PHE A 164 14.39 0.29 4.36
C PHE A 164 15.06 -1.00 3.90
N GLU A 165 15.83 -1.61 4.80
CA GLU A 165 16.25 -3.00 4.65
C GLU A 165 15.15 -3.93 5.15
N LEU A 166 14.70 -4.84 4.30
CA LEU A 166 13.98 -6.02 4.78
C LEU A 166 14.96 -6.81 5.65
N ALA A 167 14.52 -7.25 6.83
CA ALA A 167 15.28 -8.19 7.62
C ALA A 167 15.62 -9.40 6.73
N GLN A 168 16.88 -9.48 6.31
CA GLN A 168 17.41 -10.63 5.60
C GLN A 168 17.69 -11.69 6.67
N ASP A 169 17.01 -12.82 6.57
CA ASP A 169 17.43 -14.04 7.28
C ASP A 169 18.77 -14.54 6.71
#